data_AF-A0A1W5ZQN1-F1
#
_entry.id   AF-A0A1W5ZQN1-F1
#
_cell.length_a   1.000
_cell.length_b   1.000
_cell.length_c   1.000
_cell.angle_alpha   90.00
_cell.angle_beta   90.00
_cell.angle_gamma   90.00
#
_symmetry.space_group_name_H-M   'P 1'
#
loop_
_entity.id
_entity.type
_entity.pdbx_description
1 polymer ?
#
loop_
_entity_poly.entity_id
_entity_poly.type
_entity_poly.pdbx_seq_one_letter_code
_entity_poly.pdbx_strand_id
1 'polypeptide(L)' 'MNFINWFDWITPTNPFASLFFGILFTIILGMTVWVETKNVKTVFITALTGIIITGIGVSLLKVIGYYS' A
#
# COMPACT_ATOMS: atom_id res chain seq x y z
N MET A 1 -13.09 11.88 -13.46
CA MET A 1 -12.68 10.48 -13.25
C MET A 1 -12.52 10.30 -11.75
N ASN A 2 -13.28 9.40 -11.14
CA ASN A 2 -13.19 9.19 -9.68
C ASN A 2 -11.81 8.64 -9.35
N PHE A 3 -11.09 9.32 -8.47
CA PHE A 3 -9.76 8.93 -8.01
C PHE A 3 -9.79 7.56 -7.31
N ILE A 4 -10.87 7.28 -6.59
CA ILE A 4 -11.17 6.01 -5.91
C ILE A 4 -12.65 5.70 -6.12
N ASN A 5 -12.96 4.46 -6.47
CA ASN A 5 -14.30 3.90 -6.47
C ASN A 5 -14.51 3.04 -5.22
N TRP A 6 -15.77 2.87 -4.81
CA TRP A 6 -16.10 2.08 -3.61
C TRP A 6 -15.58 0.63 -3.67
N PHE A 7 -15.63 0.00 -4.84
CA PHE A 7 -15.17 -1.38 -5.05
C PHE A 7 -13.64 -1.52 -5.12
N ASP A 8 -12.89 -0.41 -5.25
CA ASP A 8 -11.42 -0.44 -5.32
C ASP A 8 -10.79 -0.96 -4.02
N TRP A 9 -11.54 -0.96 -2.91
CA TRP A 9 -11.15 -1.61 -1.65
C TRP A 9 -10.88 -3.11 -1.81
N ILE A 10 -11.61 -3.81 -2.70
CA ILE A 10 -11.47 -5.26 -2.94
C ILE A 10 -10.55 -5.51 -4.13
N THR A 11 -10.75 -4.75 -5.21
CA THR A 11 -10.03 -4.94 -6.47
C THR A 11 -9.72 -3.57 -7.05
N PRO A 12 -8.49 -3.07 -6.84
CA PRO A 12 -8.11 -1.77 -7.35
C PRO A 12 -8.14 -1.76 -8.87
N THR A 13 -9.03 -0.96 -9.48
CA THR A 13 -9.14 -0.90 -10.95
C THR A 13 -8.19 0.11 -11.58
N ASN A 14 -7.41 0.82 -10.78
CA ASN A 14 -6.42 1.76 -11.27
C ASN A 14 -5.17 1.78 -10.38
N PRO A 15 -3.99 2.19 -10.92
CA PRO A 15 -2.74 2.17 -10.17
C PRO A 15 -2.77 3.08 -8.94
N PHE A 16 -3.52 4.19 -8.98
CA PHE A 16 -3.60 5.14 -7.88
C PHE A 16 -4.36 4.55 -6.69
N ALA A 17 -5.44 3.81 -6.93
CA ALA A 17 -6.16 3.08 -5.91
C ALA A 17 -5.26 2.05 -5.20
N SER A 18 -4.47 1.28 -5.96
CA SER A 18 -3.54 0.31 -5.38
C SER A 18 -2.47 0.97 -4.51
N LEU A 19 -1.91 2.09 -4.96
CA LEU A 19 -0.93 2.85 -4.17
C LEU A 19 -1.58 3.41 -2.90
N PHE A 20 -2.78 3.98 -3.01
CA PHE A 20 -3.50 4.53 -1.87
C PHE A 20 -3.76 3.46 -0.80
N PHE A 21 -4.35 2.32 -1.17
CA PHE A 21 -4.65 1.25 -0.23
C PHE A 21 -3.38 0.59 0.31
N GLY A 22 -2.34 0.39 -0.50
CA GLY A 22 -1.07 -0.14 -0.04
C GLY A 22 -0.39 0.77 0.99
N ILE A 23 -0.41 2.09 0.79
CA ILE A 23 0.10 3.06 1.77
C ILE A 23 -0.77 3.06 3.03
N LEU A 24 -2.09 3.07 2.88
CA LEU A 24 -3.04 3.04 4.01
C LEU A 24 -2.81 1.81 4.90
N PHE A 25 -2.71 0.62 4.30
CA PHE A 25 -2.44 -0.62 5.04
C PHE A 25 -1.05 -0.64 5.65
N THR A 26 -0.05 -0.06 4.97
CA THR A 26 1.29 0.09 5.54
C THR A 26 1.28 1.00 6.78
N ILE A 27 0.51 2.08 6.78
CA ILE A 27 0.35 2.97 7.94
C ILE A 27 -0.33 2.22 9.10
N ILE A 28 -1.41 1.49 8.84
CA ILE A 28 -2.10 0.68 9.84
C ILE A 28 -1.14 -0.35 10.45
N LEU A 29 -0.39 -1.07 9.60
CA LEU A 29 0.58 -2.07 10.04
C LEU A 29 1.73 -1.42 10.84
N GLY A 30 2.20 -0.24 10.43
CA GLY A 30 3.17 0.55 11.20
C GLY A 30 2.66 0.93 12.59
N MET A 31 1.38 1.30 12.73
CA MET A 31 0.74 1.54 14.03
C MET A 31 0.67 0.27 14.87
N THR A 32 0.32 -0.87 14.28
CA THR A 32 0.31 -2.17 14.99
C THR A 32 1.70 -2.52 15.51
N VAL A 33 2.73 -2.40 14.66
CA VAL A 33 4.13 -2.65 15.05
C VAL A 33 4.60 -1.66 16.12
N TRP A 34 4.14 -0.41 16.08
CA TRP A 34 4.44 0.57 17.12
C TRP A 34 3.85 0.17 18.48
N VAL A 35 2.59 -0.26 18.49
CA VAL A 35 1.90 -0.68 19.73
C VAL A 35 2.65 -1.83 20.38
N GLU A 36 3.10 -2.81 19.59
CA GLU A 36 3.79 -4.00 20.07
C GLU A 36 5.25 -3.71 20.49
N THR A 37 6.02 -3.06 19.62
CA THR A 37 7.48 -2.96 19.81
C THR A 37 7.91 -1.70 20.55
N LYS A 38 7.09 -0.63 20.53
CA LYS A 38 7.43 0.73 20.98
C LYS A 38 8.78 1.24 20.46
N ASN A 39 9.24 0.71 19.31
CA ASN A 39 10.53 1.02 18.73
C ASN A 39 10.35 1.72 17.38
N VAL A 40 10.75 3.00 17.33
CA VAL A 40 10.58 3.84 16.14
C VAL A 40 11.37 3.32 14.95
N LYS A 41 12.56 2.75 15.17
CA LYS A 41 13.39 2.17 14.11
C LYS A 41 12.67 0.98 13.46
N THR A 42 12.08 0.11 14.27
CA THR A 42 11.32 -1.04 13.75
C THR A 42 10.11 -0.57 12.94
N VAL A 43 9.33 0.37 13.46
CA VAL A 43 8.19 0.96 12.74
C VAL A 43 8.61 1.59 11.41
N PHE A 44 9.71 2.35 11.42
CA PHE A 44 10.22 3.02 10.22
C PHE A 44 10.66 2.01 9.16
N ILE A 45 11.42 0.99 9.54
CA ILE A 45 11.84 -0.07 8.61
C ILE A 45 10.62 -0.78 8.03
N THR A 46 9.66 -1.16 8.87
CA THR A 46 8.43 -1.80 8.42
C THR A 46 7.64 -0.94 7.46
N ALA A 47 7.46 0.35 7.76
CA ALA A 47 6.74 1.28 6.88
C ALA A 47 7.47 1.47 5.54
N LEU A 48 8.79 1.63 5.58
CA LEU A 48 9.60 1.78 4.36
C LEU A 48 9.52 0.53 3.48
N THR A 49 9.66 -0.66 4.08
CA THR A 49 9.51 -1.93 3.37
C THR A 49 8.12 -2.07 2.76
N GLY A 50 7.05 -1.72 3.48
CA GLY A 50 5.68 -1.77 2.98
C GLY A 50 5.45 -0.85 1.78
N ILE A 51 5.97 0.38 1.82
CA ILE A 51 5.90 1.34 0.71
C ILE A 51 6.65 0.82 -0.52
N ILE A 52 7.88 0.31 -0.33
CA ILE A 52 8.70 -0.23 -1.43
C ILE A 52 8.00 -1.42 -2.09
N ILE A 53 7.53 -2.38 -1.30
CA ILE A 53 6.82 -3.57 -1.80
C ILE A 53 5.55 -3.15 -2.55
N THR A 54 4.78 -2.21 -2.00
CA THR A 54 3.60 -1.65 -2.67
C THR A 54 3.96 -1.06 -4.03
N GLY A 55 4.99 -0.21 -4.09
CA GLY A 55 5.44 0.41 -5.34
C GLY A 55 5.88 -0.60 -6.40
N ILE A 56 6.64 -1.62 -5.99
CA ILE A 56 7.05 -2.72 -6.87
C ILE A 56 5.83 -3.51 -7.37
N GLY A 57 4.95 -3.92 -6.46
CA GLY A 57 3.74 -4.68 -6.79
C GLY A 57 2.83 -3.94 -7.78
N VAL A 58 2.58 -2.65 -7.54
CA VAL A 58 1.78 -1.82 -8.46
C VAL A 58 2.45 -1.68 -9.82
N SER A 59 3.77 -1.49 -9.85
CA SER A 59 4.53 -1.39 -11.11
C SER A 59 4.45 -2.68 -11.93
N LEU A 60 4.58 -3.84 -11.28
CA LEU A 60 4.43 -5.15 -11.91
C LEU A 60 3.02 -5.33 -12.48
N LEU A 61 1.98 -5.04 -11.70
CA LEU A 61 0.58 -5.11 -12.14
C LEU A 61 0.33 -4.21 -13.36
N LYS A 62 0.94 -3.03 -13.39
CA LYS A 62 0.86 -2.14 -14.55
C LYS A 62 1.56 -2.72 -15.77
N VAL A 63 2.74 -3.32 -15.63
CA VAL A 63 3.50 -3.91 -16.75
C VAL A 63 2.75 -5.08 -17.39
N ILE A 64 2.05 -5.89 -16.60
CA ILE A 64 1.27 -7.03 -17.12
C ILE A 64 -0.10 -6.62 -17.69
N GLY A 65 -0.43 -5.33 -17.72
CA GLY A 65 -1.67 -4.81 -18.30
C GLY A 65 -2.91 -4.95 -17.40
N TYR A 66 -2.73 -5.16 -16.10
CA TYR A 66 -3.85 -5.35 -15.17
C TYR A 66 -4.78 -4.12 -15.06
N TYR A 67 -4.24 -2.91 -15.29
CA TYR A 67 -4.99 -1.65 -15.20
C TYR A 67 -5.35 -1.04 -16.57
N SER A 68 -5.24 -1.82 -17.65
CA SER A 68 -5.52 -1.38 -19.03
C SER A 68 -6.94 -1.73 -19.47
#